data_AF-A0A8T5TV19-F1
#
_entry.id   AF-A0A8T5TV19-F1
#
_cell.length_a   1.000
_cell.length_b   1.000
_cell.length_c   1.000
_cell.angle_alpha   90.00
_cell.angle_beta   90.00
_cell.angle_gamma   90.00
#
_symmetry.space_group_name_H-M   'P 1'
#
loop_
_entity.id
_entity.type
_entity.pdbx_description
1 polymer ?
#
loop_
_entity_poly.entity_id
_entity_poly.type
_entity_poly.pdbx_seq_one_letter_code
_entity_poly.pdbx_strand_id
1 'polypeptide(L)'
;MPITMSESYQQYVKTLDKELAKLYAISNNARSLGFDPSLESECVIAKDIADLVEGLIGPKGVANSIRKLNPTFQREEIAFKISEEIISGKFGKLEPEPAAEQAIRTALAIFTEGLTAAPIQGIAQVKIKTNLDQSKYLAIYFAGPIRSAGGTDQALTLVVGDFVRRLLGLDKYKPTPDEIGRFLEELRLYERAVGRFQYH
;
A
#
# COMPACT_ATOMS: atom_id res chain seq x y z
N MET A 1 -26.92 -12.87 -0.57
CA MET A 1 -26.82 -14.14 -1.33
C MET A 1 -25.59 -14.05 -2.22
N PRO A 2 -24.67 -15.03 -2.22
CA PRO A 2 -23.61 -15.04 -3.23
C PRO A 2 -24.30 -15.15 -4.59
N ILE A 3 -24.04 -14.20 -5.47
CA ILE A 3 -24.59 -14.20 -6.83
C ILE A 3 -23.89 -15.34 -7.57
N THR A 4 -24.60 -16.44 -7.78
CA THR A 4 -24.09 -17.58 -8.53
C THR A 4 -24.02 -17.21 -10.01
N MET A 5 -22.84 -17.25 -10.62
CA MET A 5 -22.68 -16.98 -12.04
C MET A 5 -23.49 -17.95 -12.90
N SER A 6 -24.15 -17.45 -13.96
CA SER A 6 -24.78 -18.31 -14.97
C SER A 6 -23.73 -19.17 -15.67
N GLU A 7 -24.15 -20.33 -16.19
CA GLU A 7 -23.26 -21.23 -16.94
C GLU A 7 -22.60 -20.54 -18.14
N SER A 8 -23.36 -19.71 -18.86
CA SER A 8 -22.85 -18.90 -19.97
C SER A 8 -21.71 -17.97 -19.54
N TYR A 9 -21.83 -17.33 -18.38
CA TYR A 9 -20.81 -16.43 -17.86
C TYR A 9 -19.58 -17.20 -17.35
N GLN A 10 -19.79 -18.35 -16.71
CA GLN A 10 -18.68 -19.24 -16.33
C GLN A 10 -17.89 -19.71 -17.55
N GLN A 11 -18.57 -20.06 -18.64
CA GLN A 11 -17.91 -20.47 -19.89
C GLN A 11 -17.15 -19.31 -20.54
N TYR A 12 -17.71 -18.10 -20.49
CA TYR A 12 -17.04 -16.89 -20.95
C TYR A 12 -15.73 -16.64 -20.17
N VAL A 13 -15.78 -16.63 -18.84
CA VAL A 13 -14.58 -16.43 -17.99
C VAL A 13 -13.54 -17.52 -18.24
N LYS A 14 -13.95 -18.80 -18.32
CA LYS A 14 -13.03 -19.91 -18.66
C LYS A 14 -12.34 -19.73 -20.01
N THR A 15 -13.02 -19.14 -20.97
CA THR A 15 -12.43 -18.85 -22.29
C THR A 15 -11.37 -17.76 -22.18
N LEU A 16 -11.65 -16.69 -21.42
CA LEU A 16 -10.67 -15.64 -21.15
C LEU A 16 -9.44 -16.17 -20.42
N ASP A 17 -9.63 -16.98 -19.38
CA ASP A 17 -8.53 -17.57 -18.61
C ASP A 17 -7.63 -18.45 -19.48
N LYS A 18 -8.24 -19.22 -20.39
CA LYS A 18 -7.50 -20.08 -21.31
C LYS A 18 -6.65 -19.28 -22.30
N GLU A 19 -7.22 -18.23 -22.89
CA GLU A 19 -6.47 -17.36 -23.82
C GLU A 19 -5.38 -16.57 -23.08
N LEU A 20 -5.66 -16.07 -21.87
CA LEU A 20 -4.67 -15.42 -21.02
C LEU A 20 -3.49 -16.36 -20.71
N ALA A 21 -3.76 -17.60 -20.31
CA ALA A 21 -2.73 -18.59 -20.03
C ALA A 21 -1.84 -18.87 -21.25
N LYS A 22 -2.44 -18.93 -22.44
CA LYS A 22 -1.71 -19.10 -23.71
C LYS A 22 -0.79 -17.91 -23.99
N LEU A 23 -1.28 -16.68 -23.83
CA LEU A 23 -0.47 -15.46 -24.01
C LEU A 23 0.66 -15.37 -22.98
N TYR A 24 0.41 -15.76 -21.73
CA TYR A 24 1.41 -15.79 -20.67
C TYR A 24 2.53 -16.77 -20.96
N ALA A 25 2.21 -17.96 -21.48
CA ALA A 25 3.19 -18.94 -21.91
C ALA A 25 4.08 -18.42 -23.05
N ILE A 26 3.49 -17.72 -24.04
CA ILE A 26 4.24 -17.07 -25.12
C ILE A 26 5.21 -16.02 -24.55
N SER A 27 4.74 -15.17 -23.64
CA SER A 27 5.55 -14.13 -22.99
C SER A 27 6.73 -14.72 -22.22
N ASN A 28 6.51 -15.78 -21.42
CA ASN A 28 7.59 -16.44 -20.69
C ASN A 28 8.61 -17.11 -21.62
N ASN A 29 8.14 -17.78 -22.67
CA ASN A 29 9.05 -18.38 -23.66
C ASN A 29 9.93 -17.31 -24.32
N ALA A 30 9.36 -16.16 -24.70
CA ALA A 30 10.13 -15.05 -25.27
C ALA A 30 11.16 -14.49 -24.27
N ARG A 31 10.73 -14.18 -23.03
CA ARG A 31 11.59 -13.59 -21.99
C ARG A 31 12.72 -14.52 -21.54
N SER A 32 12.48 -15.83 -21.53
CA SER A 32 13.50 -16.83 -21.21
C SER A 32 14.71 -16.84 -22.17
N LEU A 33 14.60 -16.19 -23.33
CA LEU A 33 15.73 -16.01 -24.26
C LEU A 33 16.75 -14.98 -23.74
N GLY A 34 16.42 -14.20 -22.72
CA GLY A 34 17.34 -13.27 -22.05
C GLY A 34 17.60 -11.97 -22.81
N PHE A 35 16.69 -11.56 -23.70
CA PHE A 35 16.77 -10.27 -24.40
C PHE A 35 16.16 -9.10 -23.61
N ASP A 36 15.37 -9.39 -22.57
CA ASP A 36 14.69 -8.42 -21.72
C ASP A 36 15.31 -8.34 -20.32
N PRO A 37 15.03 -7.29 -19.52
CA PRO A 37 15.57 -7.14 -18.15
C PRO A 37 15.22 -8.28 -17.18
N SER A 38 14.18 -9.07 -17.48
CA SER A 38 13.72 -10.20 -16.69
C SER A 38 13.50 -11.42 -17.57
N LEU A 39 13.90 -12.59 -17.07
CA LEU A 39 13.73 -13.90 -17.71
C LEU A 39 12.29 -14.41 -17.66
N GLU A 40 11.45 -13.79 -16.84
CA GLU A 40 10.05 -14.15 -16.65
C GLU A 40 9.14 -12.93 -16.82
N SER A 41 7.87 -13.17 -17.13
CA SER A 41 6.87 -12.11 -17.23
C SER A 41 6.72 -11.36 -15.91
N GLU A 42 6.96 -10.05 -15.94
CA GLU A 42 6.87 -9.18 -14.76
C GLU A 42 5.41 -8.85 -14.36
N CYS A 43 4.46 -8.99 -15.30
CA CYS A 43 3.04 -8.78 -15.02
C CYS A 43 2.45 -10.00 -14.30
N VAL A 44 2.35 -9.94 -12.98
CA VAL A 44 1.74 -11.01 -12.18
C VAL A 44 0.21 -11.01 -12.35
N ILE A 45 -0.36 -12.19 -12.59
CA ILE A 45 -1.81 -12.37 -12.66
C ILE A 45 -2.38 -12.43 -11.25
N ALA A 46 -3.32 -11.54 -10.95
CA ALA A 46 -4.08 -11.53 -9.69
C ALA A 46 -5.56 -11.85 -9.96
N LYS A 47 -6.22 -12.59 -9.06
CA LYS A 47 -7.63 -12.95 -9.22
C LYS A 47 -8.58 -12.00 -8.50
N ASP A 48 -8.10 -11.34 -7.46
CA ASP A 48 -8.86 -10.41 -6.63
C ASP A 48 -7.95 -9.34 -6.01
N ILE A 49 -8.55 -8.41 -5.27
CA ILE A 49 -7.84 -7.33 -4.56
C ILE A 49 -6.82 -7.90 -3.57
N ALA A 50 -7.10 -9.05 -2.95
CA ALA A 50 -6.21 -9.66 -1.98
C ALA A 50 -4.91 -10.15 -2.63
N ASP A 51 -5.00 -10.78 -3.81
CA ASP A 51 -3.84 -11.14 -4.62
C ASP A 51 -3.07 -9.91 -5.11
N LEU A 52 -3.76 -8.82 -5.49
CA LEU A 52 -3.10 -7.58 -5.89
C LEU A 52 -2.29 -6.98 -4.74
N VAL A 53 -2.86 -6.89 -3.55
CA VAL A 53 -2.16 -6.36 -2.37
C VAL A 53 -0.93 -7.22 -2.02
N GLU A 54 -1.08 -8.55 -2.00
CA GLU A 54 0.03 -9.45 -1.70
C GLU A 54 1.11 -9.41 -2.79
N GLY A 55 0.73 -9.40 -4.06
CA GLY A 55 1.66 -9.39 -5.19
C GLY A 55 2.42 -8.06 -5.33
N LEU A 56 1.79 -6.94 -5.02
CA LEU A 56 2.40 -5.60 -5.16
C LEU A 56 3.26 -5.23 -3.95
N ILE A 57 2.78 -5.53 -2.74
CA ILE A 57 3.36 -5.02 -1.49
C ILE A 57 3.69 -6.13 -0.50
N GLY A 58 2.98 -7.25 -0.55
CA GLY A 58 3.05 -8.27 0.49
C GLY A 58 2.41 -7.79 1.81
N PRO A 59 2.76 -8.40 2.95
CA PRO A 59 3.67 -9.53 3.10
C PRO A 59 3.06 -10.84 2.60
N LYS A 60 3.89 -11.86 2.39
CA LYS A 60 3.43 -13.19 1.95
C LYS A 60 2.38 -13.76 2.92
N GLY A 61 1.26 -14.23 2.38
CA GLY A 61 0.12 -14.76 3.13
C GLY A 61 -0.90 -13.71 3.56
N VAL A 62 -0.69 -12.42 3.28
CA VAL A 62 -1.65 -11.36 3.61
C VAL A 62 -2.97 -11.53 2.87
N ALA A 63 -2.96 -12.05 1.63
CA ALA A 63 -4.17 -12.21 0.85
C ALA A 63 -5.20 -13.12 1.55
N ASN A 64 -4.72 -14.19 2.20
CA ASN A 64 -5.56 -15.11 2.96
C ASN A 64 -6.23 -14.41 4.16
N SER A 65 -5.52 -13.50 4.81
CA SER A 65 -6.07 -12.74 5.94
C SER A 65 -7.09 -11.72 5.48
N ILE A 66 -6.82 -11.01 4.37
CA ILE A 66 -7.79 -10.09 3.74
C ILE A 66 -9.08 -10.84 3.40
N ARG A 67 -8.98 -11.99 2.71
CA ARG A 67 -10.14 -12.82 2.34
C ARG A 67 -10.93 -13.31 3.55
N LYS A 68 -10.25 -13.64 4.65
CA LYS A 68 -10.90 -14.08 5.89
C LYS A 68 -11.68 -12.96 6.57
N LEU A 69 -11.20 -11.71 6.47
CA LEU A 69 -11.82 -10.54 7.12
C LEU A 69 -12.93 -9.91 6.26
N ASN A 70 -12.84 -10.06 4.93
CA ASN A 70 -13.76 -9.48 3.95
C ASN A 70 -15.26 -9.75 4.19
N PRO A 71 -15.70 -10.93 4.68
CA PRO A 71 -17.12 -11.17 4.95
C PRO A 71 -17.67 -10.39 6.15
N THR A 72 -16.80 -9.93 7.05
CA THR A 72 -17.18 -9.40 8.37
C THR A 72 -16.93 -7.90 8.49
N PHE A 73 -15.89 -7.40 7.83
CA PHE A 73 -15.39 -6.04 8.00
C PHE A 73 -15.44 -5.27 6.68
N GLN A 74 -15.59 -3.95 6.79
CA GLN A 74 -15.43 -3.07 5.64
C GLN A 74 -13.95 -2.94 5.27
N ARG A 75 -13.67 -2.57 4.02
CA ARG A 75 -12.31 -2.43 3.47
C ARG A 75 -11.41 -1.58 4.37
N GLU A 76 -11.95 -0.47 4.88
CA GLU A 76 -11.20 0.44 5.74
C GLU A 76 -10.81 -0.24 7.06
N GLU A 77 -11.73 -0.97 7.68
CA GLU A 77 -11.48 -1.73 8.91
C GLU A 77 -10.48 -2.89 8.67
N ILE A 78 -10.55 -3.54 7.51
CA ILE A 78 -9.60 -4.58 7.11
C ILE A 78 -8.18 -4.01 7.07
N ALA A 79 -7.99 -2.79 6.54
CA ALA A 79 -6.66 -2.16 6.50
C ALA A 79 -6.04 -1.98 7.90
N PHE A 80 -6.84 -1.56 8.89
CA PHE A 80 -6.39 -1.46 10.28
C PHE A 80 -6.09 -2.83 10.89
N LYS A 81 -6.95 -3.82 10.66
CA LYS A 81 -6.75 -5.19 11.16
C LYS A 81 -5.50 -5.84 10.57
N ILE A 82 -5.28 -5.70 9.28
CA ILE A 82 -4.06 -6.19 8.62
C ILE A 82 -2.82 -5.46 9.13
N SER A 83 -2.89 -4.14 9.36
CA SER A 83 -1.80 -3.39 9.98
C SER A 83 -1.44 -3.94 11.37
N GLU A 84 -2.45 -4.22 12.21
CA GLU A 84 -2.28 -4.85 13.52
C GLU A 84 -1.66 -6.25 13.42
N GLU A 85 -2.11 -7.08 12.47
CA GLU A 85 -1.56 -8.40 12.21
C GLU A 85 -0.09 -8.36 11.76
N ILE A 86 0.29 -7.35 10.96
CA ILE A 86 1.68 -7.13 10.54
C ILE A 86 2.54 -6.73 11.74
N ILE A 87 2.10 -5.74 12.54
CA ILE A 87 2.87 -5.25 13.70
C ILE A 87 3.01 -6.34 14.78
N SER A 88 1.99 -7.18 14.97
CA SER A 88 2.04 -8.32 15.89
C SER A 88 2.94 -9.48 15.39
N GLY A 89 3.41 -9.43 14.14
CA GLY A 89 4.34 -10.41 13.57
C GLY A 89 3.67 -11.67 13.02
N LYS A 90 2.36 -11.64 12.73
CA LYS A 90 1.60 -12.79 12.17
C LYS A 90 2.20 -13.31 10.85
N PHE A 91 2.77 -12.41 10.05
CA PHE A 91 3.37 -12.72 8.74
C PHE A 91 4.90 -12.87 8.79
N GLY A 92 5.45 -13.02 9.99
CA GLY A 92 6.89 -12.97 10.24
C GLY A 92 7.25 -11.75 11.08
N LYS A 93 8.12 -11.96 12.07
CA LYS A 93 8.54 -10.89 12.97
C LYS A 93 9.56 -10.00 12.26
N LEU A 94 9.25 -8.71 12.20
CA LEU A 94 10.12 -7.67 11.63
C LEU A 94 10.57 -6.72 12.74
N GLU A 95 11.68 -6.03 12.50
CA GLU A 95 12.07 -4.90 13.33
C GLU A 95 11.02 -3.76 13.23
N PRO A 96 10.93 -2.87 14.24
CA PRO A 96 9.86 -1.87 14.31
C PRO A 96 9.70 -0.97 13.07
N GLU A 97 10.81 -0.52 12.49
CA GLU A 97 10.78 0.33 11.28
C GLU A 97 10.26 -0.42 10.04
N PRO A 98 10.85 -1.56 9.61
CA PRO A 98 10.30 -2.36 8.52
C PRO A 98 8.86 -2.83 8.75
N ALA A 99 8.50 -3.17 10.00
CA ALA A 99 7.13 -3.54 10.34
C ALA A 99 6.16 -2.38 10.10
N ALA A 100 6.52 -1.17 10.54
CA ALA A 100 5.72 0.03 10.31
C ALA A 100 5.58 0.35 8.82
N GLU A 101 6.68 0.26 8.07
CA GLU A 101 6.67 0.49 6.62
C GLU A 101 5.76 -0.50 5.91
N GLN A 102 5.91 -1.80 6.19
CA GLN A 102 5.08 -2.85 5.60
C GLN A 102 3.60 -2.63 5.96
N ALA A 103 3.28 -2.34 7.22
CA ALA A 103 1.91 -2.10 7.65
C ALA A 103 1.25 -0.94 6.90
N ILE A 104 1.93 0.21 6.83
CA ILE A 104 1.40 1.43 6.19
C ILE A 104 1.25 1.23 4.68
N ARG A 105 2.24 0.62 4.01
CA ARG A 105 2.16 0.32 2.57
C ARG A 105 1.02 -0.65 2.27
N THR A 106 0.87 -1.69 3.08
CA THR A 106 -0.20 -2.69 2.89
C THR A 106 -1.57 -2.06 3.11
N ALA A 107 -1.73 -1.21 4.11
CA ALA A 107 -2.98 -0.49 4.34
C ALA A 107 -3.33 0.45 3.18
N LEU A 108 -2.37 1.22 2.68
CA LEU A 108 -2.57 2.08 1.50
C LEU A 108 -2.92 1.26 0.25
N ALA A 109 -2.33 0.08 0.09
CA ALA A 109 -2.71 -0.84 -0.99
C ALA A 109 -4.16 -1.32 -0.85
N ILE A 110 -4.62 -1.61 0.37
CA ILE A 110 -6.01 -2.00 0.61
C ILE A 110 -6.97 -0.83 0.32
N PHE A 111 -6.66 0.40 0.76
CA PHE A 111 -7.51 1.57 0.49
C PHE A 111 -7.65 1.85 -1.00
N THR A 112 -6.54 1.75 -1.74
CA THR A 112 -6.48 2.00 -3.19
C THR A 112 -6.81 0.76 -4.04
N GLU A 113 -7.29 -0.32 -3.42
CA GLU A 113 -7.62 -1.60 -4.04
C GLU A 113 -6.48 -2.24 -4.87
N GLY A 114 -5.23 -1.84 -4.59
CA GLY A 114 -4.05 -2.26 -5.35
C GLY A 114 -4.01 -1.69 -6.78
N LEU A 115 -4.81 -0.69 -7.11
CA LEU A 115 -4.94 -0.16 -8.48
C LEU A 115 -3.99 1.02 -8.78
N THR A 116 -3.34 1.56 -7.76
CA THR A 116 -2.49 2.75 -7.90
C THR A 116 -1.03 2.44 -7.60
N ALA A 117 -0.10 3.26 -8.12
CA ALA A 117 1.31 3.15 -7.82
C ALA A 117 1.69 3.69 -6.42
N ALA A 118 0.75 4.34 -5.71
CA ALA A 118 1.02 5.02 -4.45
C ALA A 118 1.58 4.11 -3.32
N PRO A 119 1.12 2.87 -3.12
CA PRO A 119 1.70 1.97 -2.13
C PRO A 119 3.18 1.64 -2.38
N ILE A 120 3.59 1.62 -3.66
CA ILE A 120 4.95 1.29 -4.08
C ILE A 120 5.83 2.55 -4.11
N GLN A 121 5.38 3.57 -4.82
CA GLN A 121 6.19 4.75 -5.18
C GLN A 121 5.81 6.01 -4.39
N GLY A 122 4.64 6.03 -3.75
CA GLY A 122 4.15 7.19 -3.00
C GLY A 122 4.75 7.29 -1.59
N ILE A 123 5.03 6.16 -0.96
CA ILE A 123 5.78 6.09 0.31
C ILE A 123 7.23 5.77 -0.05
N ALA A 124 8.14 6.70 0.22
CA ALA A 124 9.57 6.49 -0.04
C ALA A 124 10.23 5.65 1.06
N GLN A 125 9.91 5.95 2.32
CA GLN A 125 10.40 5.20 3.49
C GLN A 125 9.59 5.56 4.73
N VAL A 126 9.63 4.69 5.75
CA VAL A 126 9.14 4.99 7.10
C VAL A 126 10.29 4.90 8.10
N LYS A 127 10.39 5.89 9.00
CA LYS A 127 11.47 6.00 9.98
C LYS A 127 10.96 6.24 11.39
N ILE A 128 11.68 5.74 12.38
CA ILE A 128 11.48 6.08 13.78
C ILE A 128 12.56 7.08 14.17
N LYS A 129 12.12 8.31 14.45
CA LYS A 129 13.00 9.43 14.78
C LYS A 129 12.84 9.83 16.25
N THR A 130 13.69 10.73 16.71
CA THR A 130 13.74 11.18 18.10
C THR A 130 13.37 12.66 18.19
N ASN A 131 12.44 12.99 19.08
CA ASN A 131 12.09 14.37 19.46
C ASN A 131 13.19 14.99 20.34
N LEU A 132 13.14 16.30 20.58
CA LEU A 132 14.09 17.00 21.46
C LEU A 132 14.11 16.45 22.90
N ASP A 133 12.98 15.94 23.38
CA ASP A 133 12.83 15.33 24.71
C ASP A 133 13.24 13.84 24.75
N GLN A 134 13.92 13.35 23.71
CA GLN A 134 14.34 11.95 23.55
C GLN A 134 13.22 10.93 23.33
N SER A 135 11.94 11.35 23.28
CA SER A 135 10.85 10.46 22.90
C SER A 135 10.94 10.08 21.42
N LYS A 136 10.57 8.85 21.07
CA LYS A 136 10.61 8.36 19.68
C LYS A 136 9.25 8.56 19.00
N TYR A 137 9.25 8.98 17.74
CA TYR A 137 8.06 9.19 16.91
C TYR A 137 8.22 8.57 15.52
N LEU A 138 7.10 8.35 14.83
CA LEU A 138 7.07 7.82 13.47
C LEU A 138 7.07 8.95 12.43
N ALA A 139 7.92 8.82 11.40
CA ALA A 139 7.99 9.73 10.26
C ALA A 139 7.76 8.97 8.95
N ILE A 140 6.81 9.44 8.14
CA ILE A 140 6.49 8.88 6.83
C ILE A 140 7.03 9.84 5.78
N TYR A 141 7.89 9.34 4.89
CA TYR A 141 8.45 10.12 3.80
C TYR A 141 7.62 9.85 2.55
N PHE A 142 6.90 10.85 2.06
CA PHE A 142 6.15 10.75 0.82
C PHE A 142 6.98 11.21 -0.38
N ALA A 143 6.71 10.62 -1.54
CA ALA A 143 7.21 11.06 -2.83
C ALA A 143 6.05 11.51 -3.73
N GLY A 144 6.35 12.28 -4.79
CA GLY A 144 5.36 12.85 -5.71
C GLY A 144 4.27 11.89 -6.22
N PRO A 145 4.58 10.61 -6.54
CA PRO A 145 3.58 9.63 -6.97
C PRO A 145 2.45 9.38 -5.96
N ILE A 146 2.59 9.79 -4.69
CA ILE A 146 1.51 9.69 -3.69
C ILE A 146 0.21 10.34 -4.16
N ARG A 147 0.30 11.33 -5.07
CA ARG A 147 -0.86 11.98 -5.70
C ARG A 147 -1.82 11.02 -6.39
N SER A 148 -1.35 9.87 -6.88
CA SER A 148 -2.21 8.88 -7.54
C SER A 148 -3.21 8.20 -6.61
N ALA A 149 -2.98 8.23 -5.28
CA ALA A 149 -3.93 7.70 -4.31
C ALA A 149 -5.19 8.58 -4.15
N GLY A 150 -5.12 9.86 -4.53
CA GLY A 150 -6.18 10.82 -4.22
C GLY A 150 -6.16 11.30 -2.76
N GLY A 151 -6.89 12.38 -2.48
CA GLY A 151 -6.84 13.05 -1.17
C GLY A 151 -7.37 12.20 -0.01
N THR A 152 -8.40 11.38 -0.24
CA THR A 152 -9.00 10.53 0.79
C THR A 152 -8.02 9.47 1.30
N ASP A 153 -7.43 8.69 0.40
CA ASP A 153 -6.54 7.59 0.78
C ASP A 153 -5.19 8.10 1.31
N GLN A 154 -4.74 9.27 0.84
CA GLN A 154 -3.62 9.99 1.45
C GLN A 154 -3.89 10.35 2.91
N ALA A 155 -5.06 10.90 3.21
CA ALA A 155 -5.44 11.25 4.57
C ALA A 155 -5.55 10.00 5.45
N LEU A 156 -6.19 8.92 4.96
CA LEU A 156 -6.30 7.66 5.68
C LEU A 156 -4.93 7.02 5.96
N THR A 157 -3.95 7.18 5.08
CA THR A 157 -2.57 6.71 5.31
C THR A 157 -1.96 7.35 6.56
N LEU A 158 -2.22 8.64 6.82
CA LEU A 158 -1.76 9.31 8.04
C LEU A 158 -2.47 8.78 9.29
N VAL A 159 -3.77 8.46 9.18
CA VAL A 159 -4.54 7.85 10.28
C VAL A 159 -3.99 6.46 10.62
N VAL A 160 -3.67 5.65 9.60
CA VAL A 160 -3.00 4.35 9.82
C VAL A 160 -1.60 4.54 10.39
N GLY A 161 -0.85 5.55 9.93
CA GLY A 161 0.44 5.90 10.53
C GLY A 161 0.34 6.20 12.03
N ASP A 162 -0.68 6.96 12.44
CA ASP A 162 -0.95 7.24 13.85
C ASP A 162 -1.40 5.99 14.64
N PHE A 163 -2.13 5.09 13.99
CA PHE A 163 -2.50 3.80 14.60
C PHE A 163 -1.27 2.90 14.80
N VAL A 164 -0.45 2.73 13.76
CA VAL A 164 0.77 1.91 13.78
C VAL A 164 1.77 2.43 14.81
N ARG A 165 1.99 3.75 14.89
CA ARG A 165 2.93 4.31 15.88
C ARG A 165 2.45 4.08 17.31
N ARG A 166 1.14 4.07 17.57
CA ARG A 166 0.58 3.69 18.89
C ARG A 166 0.81 2.22 19.21
N LEU A 167 0.61 1.31 18.24
CA LEU A 167 0.88 -0.12 18.42
C LEU A 167 2.35 -0.40 18.75
N LEU A 168 3.26 0.40 18.17
CA LEU A 168 4.70 0.33 18.44
C LEU A 168 5.13 1.05 19.72
N GLY A 169 4.20 1.65 20.47
CA GLY A 169 4.51 2.40 21.70
C GLY A 169 5.29 3.71 21.46
N LEU A 170 5.17 4.29 20.27
CA LEU A 170 5.84 5.54 19.90
C LEU A 170 4.99 6.75 20.32
N ASP A 171 5.68 7.82 20.71
CA ASP A 171 5.08 9.10 21.04
C ASP A 171 4.67 9.86 19.76
N LYS A 172 3.89 10.92 19.92
CA LYS A 172 3.60 11.87 18.85
C LYS A 172 4.84 12.67 18.49
N TYR A 173 4.89 13.12 17.24
CA TYR A 173 5.85 14.12 16.81
C TYR A 173 5.61 15.46 17.53
N LYS A 174 6.69 16.10 17.99
CA LYS A 174 6.66 17.38 18.71
C LYS A 174 7.48 18.40 17.91
N PRO A 175 6.88 19.07 16.90
CA PRO A 175 7.61 19.98 16.03
C PRO A 175 8.10 21.21 16.79
N THR A 176 9.24 21.72 16.37
CA THR A 176 9.77 23.03 16.77
C THR A 176 9.07 24.16 16.02
N PRO A 177 9.12 25.41 16.52
CA PRO A 177 8.61 26.57 15.80
C PRO A 177 9.22 26.73 14.40
N ASP A 178 10.51 26.42 14.24
CA ASP A 178 11.21 26.51 12.96
C ASP A 178 10.71 25.47 11.96
N GLU A 179 10.43 24.24 12.41
CA GLU A 179 9.85 23.19 11.54
C GLU A 179 8.43 23.56 11.10
N ILE A 180 7.63 24.18 11.98
CA ILE A 180 6.30 24.70 11.63
C ILE A 180 6.44 25.84 10.62
N GLY A 181 7.35 26.79 10.87
CA GLY A 181 7.62 27.92 9.99
C GLY A 181 8.06 27.46 8.59
N ARG A 182 8.98 26.49 8.54
CA ARG A 182 9.43 25.85 7.30
C ARG A 182 8.29 25.19 6.54
N PHE A 183 7.42 24.43 7.21
CA PHE A 183 6.28 23.80 6.55
C PHE A 183 5.32 24.82 5.92
N LEU A 184 5.05 25.93 6.63
CA LEU A 184 4.24 27.03 6.09
C LEU A 184 4.89 27.71 4.88
N GLU A 185 6.21 27.89 4.90
CA GLU A 185 6.96 28.44 3.77
C GLU A 185 6.94 27.50 2.57
N GLU A 186 7.16 26.20 2.78
CA GLU A 186 7.11 25.17 1.73
C GLU A 186 5.74 25.15 1.04
N LEU A 187 4.63 25.23 1.79
CA LEU A 187 3.29 25.30 1.21
C LEU A 187 3.12 26.51 0.28
N ARG A 188 3.54 27.70 0.74
CA ARG A 188 3.42 28.94 -0.04
C ARG A 188 4.31 28.94 -1.28
N LEU A 189 5.53 28.42 -1.16
CA LEU A 189 6.45 28.30 -2.29
C LEU A 189 5.96 27.29 -3.32
N TYR A 190 5.46 26.14 -2.86
CA TYR A 190 4.93 25.11 -3.74
C TYR A 190 3.75 25.61 -4.56
N GLU A 191 2.81 26.29 -3.91
CA GLU A 191 1.64 26.88 -4.58
C GLU A 191 2.03 27.91 -5.63
N ARG A 192 3.04 28.75 -5.33
CA ARG A 192 3.50 29.81 -6.23
C ARG A 192 4.28 29.28 -7.43
N ALA A 193 5.16 28.29 -7.23
CA ALA A 193 6.19 27.93 -8.20
C ALA A 193 6.03 26.54 -8.83
N VAL A 194 5.24 25.64 -8.24
CA VAL A 194 5.14 24.24 -8.69
C VAL A 194 3.73 23.89 -9.15
N GLY A 195 2.72 24.13 -8.33
CA GLY A 195 1.34 23.80 -8.70
C GLY A 195 0.33 24.17 -7.63
N ARG A 196 -0.90 24.44 -8.06
CA ARG A 196 -2.01 24.79 -7.17
C ARG A 196 -2.52 23.55 -6.43
N PHE A 197 -2.91 23.74 -5.18
CA PHE A 197 -3.62 22.72 -4.41
C PHE A 197 -5.08 22.63 -4.85
N GLN A 198 -5.71 21.47 -4.61
CA GLN A 198 -7.15 21.30 -4.87
C GLN A 198 -8.01 22.02 -3.82
N TYR A 199 -7.45 22.27 -2.64
CA TYR A 199 -8.06 23.01 -1.54
C TYR A 199 -7.06 24.03 -1.00
N HIS A 200 -7.53 25.23 -0.71
CA HIS A 200 -6.74 26.36 -0.23
C HIS A 200 -7.22 26.78 1.16
#